data_AF-A0A7C6WSE7-F1
#
_entry.id   AF-A0A7C6WSE7-F1
#
_cell.length_a   1.000
_cell.length_b   1.000
_cell.length_c   1.000
_cell.angle_alpha   90.00
_cell.angle_beta   90.00
_cell.angle_gamma   90.00
#
_symmetry.space_group_name_H-M   'P 1'
#
loop_
_entity.id
_entity.type
_entity.pdbx_description
1 polymer ?
#
loop_
_entity_poly.entity_id
_entity_poly.type
_entity_poly.pdbx_seq_one_letter_code
_entity_poly.pdbx_strand_id
1 'polypeptide(L)'
;MLQEGLYEQVIHELLAKQLEHDTQFDKVVDSIDEAEAFQVLTAYVSEVLQKGLFHLQGSKESLKAQIALCNDIIALVRKATCDAQYEPSAIDDRAQQLLALFHKQNSPYALTKESIPRPVTSLSASSLFTGSVHEPRLHVEFQKEIQSSDR
;
A
#
# COMPACT_ATOMS: atom_id res chain seq x y z
N MET A 1 -26.57 3.07 6.72
CA MET A 1 -27.48 3.79 5.82
C MET A 1 -26.67 4.18 4.61
N LEU A 2 -27.22 3.98 3.41
CA LEU A 2 -26.60 4.43 2.17
C LEU A 2 -26.48 5.96 2.17
N GLN A 3 -25.48 6.47 1.48
CA GLN A 3 -25.25 7.89 1.31
C GLN A 3 -25.10 8.20 -0.19
N GLU A 4 -25.55 9.38 -0.60
CA GLU A 4 -25.29 9.87 -1.95
C GLU A 4 -23.80 10.08 -2.19
N GLY A 5 -23.37 10.00 -3.45
CA GLY A 5 -21.97 10.23 -3.84
C GLY A 5 -21.07 8.99 -3.85
N LEU A 6 -21.64 7.78 -3.74
CA LEU A 6 -20.90 6.54 -3.96
C LEU A 6 -20.71 6.31 -5.46
N TYR A 7 -19.46 6.30 -5.92
CA TYR A 7 -19.08 6.10 -7.32
C TYR A 7 -17.97 5.06 -7.44
N GLU A 8 -17.99 4.29 -8.53
CA GLU A 8 -16.94 3.33 -8.92
C GLU A 8 -16.55 2.32 -7.83
N GLN A 9 -17.53 1.89 -7.03
CA GLN A 9 -17.32 0.91 -5.96
C GLN A 9 -17.64 -0.51 -6.42
N VAL A 10 -16.81 -1.47 -6.00
CA VAL A 10 -17.17 -2.89 -6.11
C VAL A 10 -18.35 -3.18 -5.19
N ILE A 11 -19.43 -3.72 -5.77
CA ILE A 11 -20.61 -4.13 -5.01
C ILE A 11 -20.29 -5.40 -4.22
N HIS A 12 -19.86 -5.23 -2.97
CA HIS A 12 -19.59 -6.31 -2.03
C HIS A 12 -20.86 -6.75 -1.28
N GLU A 13 -20.81 -7.88 -0.57
CA GLU A 13 -22.00 -8.53 0.01
C GLU A 13 -22.89 -7.60 0.85
N LEU A 14 -22.29 -6.80 1.75
CA LEU A 14 -23.04 -5.84 2.55
C LEU A 14 -23.69 -4.73 1.71
N LEU A 15 -22.99 -4.21 0.68
CA LEU A 15 -23.51 -3.17 -0.19
C LEU A 15 -24.62 -3.71 -1.08
N ALA A 16 -24.48 -4.93 -1.60
CA ALA A 16 -25.53 -5.62 -2.35
C ALA A 16 -26.83 -5.70 -1.53
N LYS A 17 -26.74 -6.18 -0.28
CA LYS A 17 -27.88 -6.23 0.65
C LYS A 17 -28.48 -4.85 0.89
N GLN A 18 -27.66 -3.82 1.11
CA GLN A 18 -28.17 -2.46 1.31
C GLN A 18 -28.90 -1.93 0.06
N LEU A 19 -28.34 -2.14 -1.13
CA LEU A 19 -28.92 -1.72 -2.42
C LEU A 19 -30.18 -2.50 -2.83
N GLU A 20 -30.45 -3.65 -2.21
CA GLU A 20 -31.67 -4.44 -2.41
C GLU A 20 -32.82 -3.97 -1.51
N HIS A 21 -32.51 -3.55 -0.28
CA HIS A 21 -33.52 -3.18 0.71
C HIS A 21 -33.87 -1.70 0.70
N ASP A 22 -32.98 -0.85 0.18
CA ASP A 22 -33.20 0.60 0.14
C ASP A 22 -33.94 1.00 -1.15
N THR A 23 -35.11 1.60 -0.99
CA THR A 23 -35.95 2.10 -2.08
C THR A 23 -35.85 3.61 -2.26
N GLN A 24 -35.00 4.29 -1.48
CA GLN A 24 -34.87 5.75 -1.50
C GLN A 24 -33.91 6.23 -2.59
N PHE A 25 -33.04 5.36 -3.09
CA PHE A 25 -32.01 5.70 -4.06
C PHE A 25 -32.20 4.90 -5.36
N ASP A 26 -32.04 5.58 -6.50
CA ASP A 26 -31.82 4.92 -7.78
C ASP A 26 -30.35 4.50 -7.89
N LYS A 27 -30.09 3.40 -8.61
CA LYS A 27 -28.74 2.88 -8.85
C LYS A 27 -28.48 2.68 -10.33
N VAL A 28 -27.27 3.02 -10.74
CA VAL A 28 -26.73 2.68 -12.06
C VAL A 28 -25.60 1.69 -11.83
N VAL A 29 -25.73 0.49 -12.41
CA VAL A 29 -24.76 -0.59 -12.24
C VAL A 29 -24.43 -1.16 -13.61
N ASP A 30 -23.16 -1.50 -13.80
CA ASP A 30 -22.68 -2.23 -14.96
C ASP A 30 -21.77 -3.37 -14.49
N SER A 31 -21.49 -4.31 -15.39
CA SER A 31 -20.52 -5.36 -15.12
C SER A 31 -19.11 -4.77 -15.05
N ILE A 32 -18.23 -5.39 -14.26
CA ILE A 32 -16.81 -5.02 -14.26
C ILE A 32 -16.24 -5.35 -15.64
N ASP A 33 -15.65 -4.36 -16.31
CA ASP A 33 -14.97 -4.54 -17.59
C ASP A 33 -13.81 -5.53 -17.42
N GLU A 34 -13.76 -6.58 -18.25
CA GLU A 34 -12.71 -7.60 -18.19
C GLU A 34 -11.30 -7.04 -18.37
N ALA A 35 -11.13 -5.99 -19.18
CA ALA A 35 -9.84 -5.34 -19.42
C ALA A 35 -9.34 -4.55 -18.20
N GLU A 36 -10.26 -4.03 -17.38
CA GLU A 36 -9.95 -3.23 -16.18
C GLU A 36 -10.12 -4.02 -14.88
N ALA A 37 -10.68 -5.24 -14.94
CA ALA A 37 -11.02 -6.06 -13.78
C ALA A 37 -9.85 -6.27 -12.82
N PHE A 38 -8.64 -6.47 -13.34
CA PHE A 38 -7.44 -6.62 -12.50
C PHE A 38 -7.21 -5.38 -11.62
N GLN A 39 -7.36 -4.17 -12.15
CA GLN A 39 -7.13 -2.94 -11.41
C GLN A 39 -8.23 -2.72 -10.37
N VAL A 40 -9.50 -2.86 -10.77
CA VAL A 40 -10.67 -2.68 -9.91
C VAL A 40 -10.66 -3.66 -8.73
N LEU A 41 -10.43 -4.95 -8.99
CA LEU A 41 -10.41 -5.98 -7.95
C LEU A 41 -9.20 -5.84 -7.03
N THR A 42 -8.03 -5.48 -7.57
CA THR A 42 -6.83 -5.24 -6.75
C THR A 42 -7.03 -4.05 -5.81
N ALA A 43 -7.66 -2.97 -6.28
CA ALA A 43 -7.98 -1.80 -5.45
C ALA A 43 -8.92 -2.17 -4.30
N TYR A 44 -10.00 -2.90 -4.60
CA TYR A 44 -10.95 -3.35 -3.58
C TYR A 44 -10.30 -4.26 -2.53
N VAL A 45 -9.54 -5.28 -2.97
CA VAL A 45 -8.85 -6.18 -2.04
C VAL A 45 -7.83 -5.41 -1.20
N SER A 46 -7.10 -4.46 -1.79
CA SER A 46 -6.14 -3.62 -1.06
C SER A 46 -6.81 -2.80 0.04
N GLU A 47 -8.01 -2.27 -0.19
CA GLU A 47 -8.78 -1.55 0.83
C GLU A 47 -9.18 -2.49 1.99
N VAL A 48 -9.66 -3.69 1.68
CA VAL A 48 -10.03 -4.69 2.69
C VAL A 48 -8.80 -5.10 3.51
N LEU A 49 -7.66 -5.34 2.86
CA LEU A 49 -6.41 -5.69 3.54
C LEU A 49 -5.91 -4.58 4.45
N GLN A 50 -5.97 -3.31 4.00
CA GLN A 50 -5.61 -2.17 4.84
C GLN A 50 -6.47 -2.09 6.11
N LYS A 51 -7.80 -2.25 5.97
CA LYS A 51 -8.72 -2.26 7.14
C LYS A 51 -8.41 -3.42 8.08
N GLY A 52 -8.13 -4.61 7.55
CA GLY A 52 -7.75 -5.78 8.34
C GLY A 52 -6.44 -5.58 9.10
N LEU A 53 -5.39 -5.12 8.42
CA LEU A 53 -4.09 -4.83 9.02
C LEU A 53 -4.16 -3.71 10.07
N PHE A 54 -4.97 -2.67 9.82
CA PHE A 54 -5.23 -1.59 10.77
C PHE A 54 -5.91 -2.13 12.04
N HIS A 55 -6.89 -3.04 11.90
CA HIS A 55 -7.56 -3.65 13.05
C HIS A 55 -6.62 -4.50 13.93
N LEU A 56 -5.55 -5.06 13.36
CA LEU A 56 -4.53 -5.79 14.11
C LEU A 56 -3.59 -4.87 14.92
N GLN A 57 -3.68 -3.54 14.76
CA GLN A 57 -2.96 -2.58 15.58
C GLN A 57 -3.57 -2.54 17.00
N GLY A 58 -2.75 -2.69 18.04
CA GLY A 58 -3.24 -2.55 19.43
C GLY A 58 -2.62 -3.47 20.48
N SER A 59 -1.76 -4.41 20.09
CA SER A 59 -1.04 -5.30 21.02
C SER A 59 0.48 -5.14 20.89
N LYS A 60 1.23 -5.66 21.88
CA LYS A 60 2.70 -5.71 21.85
C LYS A 60 3.27 -6.53 20.67
N GLU A 61 2.44 -7.34 20.01
CA GLU A 61 2.81 -8.20 18.88
C GLU A 61 2.07 -7.85 17.57
N SER A 62 1.51 -6.64 17.48
CA SER A 62 0.72 -6.20 16.31
C SER A 62 1.45 -6.39 14.98
N LEU A 63 2.75 -6.07 14.93
CA LEU A 63 3.57 -6.21 13.72
C LEU A 63 3.74 -7.69 13.30
N LYS A 64 3.91 -8.60 14.27
CA LYS A 64 4.06 -10.04 13.98
C LYS A 64 2.76 -10.61 13.43
N ALA A 65 1.62 -10.22 13.99
CA ALA A 65 0.31 -10.62 13.50
C ALA A 65 0.03 -10.09 12.08
N GLN A 66 0.42 -8.85 11.80
CA GLN A 66 0.32 -8.26 10.46
C GLN A 66 1.17 -9.01 9.44
N ILE A 67 2.43 -9.33 9.78
CA ILE A 67 3.33 -10.09 8.90
C ILE A 67 2.79 -11.50 8.64
N ALA A 68 2.26 -12.16 9.68
CA ALA A 68 1.63 -13.48 9.51
C ALA A 68 0.47 -13.42 8.51
N LEU A 69 -0.45 -12.45 8.66
CA LEU A 69 -1.55 -12.27 7.72
C LEU A 69 -1.06 -12.01 6.29
N CYS A 70 -0.06 -11.14 6.11
CA CYS A 70 0.52 -10.88 4.80
C CYS A 70 1.13 -12.15 4.17
N ASN A 71 1.88 -12.93 4.95
CA ASN A 71 2.49 -14.17 4.48
C ASN A 71 1.44 -15.24 4.12
N ASP A 72 0.32 -15.31 4.85
CA ASP A 72 -0.80 -16.18 4.51
C ASP A 72 -1.42 -15.80 3.16
N ILE A 73 -1.58 -14.50 2.89
CA ILE A 73 -2.08 -13.99 1.62
C ILE A 73 -1.10 -14.30 0.48
N ILE A 74 0.20 -14.07 0.67
CA ILE A 74 1.23 -14.42 -0.32
C ILE A 74 1.19 -15.91 -0.65
N ALA A 75 1.02 -16.77 0.36
CA ALA A 75 0.87 -18.21 0.16
C ALA A 75 -0.39 -18.56 -0.64
N LEU A 76 -1.51 -17.88 -0.41
CA LEU A 76 -2.74 -18.04 -1.18
C LEU A 76 -2.57 -17.64 -2.65
N VAL A 77 -1.92 -16.49 -2.91
CA VAL A 77 -1.61 -16.03 -4.27
C VAL A 77 -0.75 -17.07 -5.00
N ARG A 78 0.33 -17.52 -4.36
CA ARG A 78 1.21 -18.56 -4.91
C ARG A 78 0.44 -19.83 -5.28
N LYS A 79 -0.46 -20.28 -4.40
CA LYS A 79 -1.28 -21.47 -4.64
C LYS A 79 -2.24 -21.27 -5.81
N ALA A 80 -2.83 -20.09 -5.94
CA ALA A 80 -3.79 -19.78 -7.01
C ALA A 80 -3.11 -19.62 -8.38
N THR A 81 -1.91 -19.04 -8.44
CA THR A 81 -1.20 -18.76 -9.70
C THR A 81 -0.36 -19.94 -10.20
N CYS A 82 0.02 -20.88 -9.32
CA CYS A 82 1.02 -21.92 -9.61
C CYS A 82 2.34 -21.35 -10.14
N ASP A 83 2.63 -20.07 -9.85
CA ASP A 83 3.77 -19.37 -10.41
C ASP A 83 4.94 -19.40 -9.43
N ALA A 84 6.05 -19.99 -9.88
CA ALA A 84 7.28 -20.14 -9.13
C ALA A 84 7.95 -18.80 -8.76
N GLN A 85 7.57 -17.70 -9.43
CA GLN A 85 8.06 -16.37 -9.08
C GLN A 85 7.64 -15.92 -7.68
N TYR A 86 6.56 -16.50 -7.12
CA TYR A 86 6.09 -16.19 -5.77
C TYR A 86 6.74 -17.05 -4.66
N GLU A 87 7.60 -18.02 -5.00
CA GLU A 87 8.25 -18.88 -3.99
C GLU A 87 9.15 -18.13 -2.99
N PRO A 88 10.00 -17.17 -3.40
CA PRO A 88 10.82 -16.40 -2.48
C PRO A 88 10.15 -15.08 -2.00
N SER A 89 8.82 -14.97 -2.04
CA SER A 89 8.11 -13.71 -1.76
C SER A 89 7.69 -13.50 -0.30
N ALA A 90 7.92 -14.45 0.60
CA ALA A 90 7.56 -14.31 2.01
C ALA A 90 8.32 -13.16 2.69
N ILE A 91 7.61 -12.42 3.54
CA ILE A 91 8.18 -11.36 4.37
C ILE A 91 9.05 -12.01 5.46
N ASP A 92 10.28 -11.51 5.58
CA ASP A 92 11.25 -11.93 6.58
C ASP A 92 10.82 -11.53 8.00
N ASP A 93 11.02 -12.43 8.97
CA ASP A 93 10.63 -12.26 10.38
C ASP A 93 11.23 -11.04 11.07
N ARG A 94 12.34 -10.50 10.54
CA ARG A 94 12.97 -9.27 11.05
C ARG A 94 12.12 -8.03 10.81
N ALA A 95 11.11 -8.10 9.93
CA ALA A 95 10.18 -7.00 9.65
C ALA A 95 10.88 -5.70 9.21
N GLN A 96 11.93 -5.81 8.39
CA GLN A 96 12.76 -4.67 8.00
C GLN A 96 12.38 -4.14 6.63
N GLN A 97 12.33 -2.82 6.51
CA GLN A 97 12.24 -2.14 5.22
C GLN A 97 13.65 -1.74 4.76
N LEU A 98 14.01 -2.08 3.53
CA LEU A 98 15.23 -1.58 2.90
C LEU A 98 15.04 -0.10 2.57
N LEU A 99 15.76 0.79 3.27
CA LEU A 99 15.67 2.23 3.06
C LEU A 99 16.65 2.71 1.99
N ALA A 100 17.88 2.20 1.99
CA ALA A 100 18.91 2.55 1.02
C ALA A 100 19.84 1.37 0.79
N LEU A 101 20.34 1.23 -0.44
CA LEU A 101 21.35 0.24 -0.83
C LEU A 101 22.39 0.94 -1.70
N PHE A 102 23.67 0.78 -1.38
CA PHE A 102 24.75 1.46 -2.09
C PHE A 102 26.04 0.62 -2.08
N HIS A 103 26.90 0.85 -3.07
CA HIS A 103 28.20 0.19 -3.14
C HIS A 103 29.16 0.74 -2.09
N LYS A 104 29.68 -0.16 -1.24
CA LYS A 104 30.66 0.19 -0.17
C LYS A 104 31.92 0.89 -0.68
N GLN A 105 32.31 0.65 -1.93
CA GLN A 105 33.57 1.16 -2.51
C GLN A 105 33.38 2.47 -3.28
N ASN A 106 32.17 2.73 -3.78
CA ASN A 106 31.87 3.84 -4.69
C ASN A 106 30.92 4.86 -4.07
N SER A 107 30.67 4.78 -2.77
CA SER A 107 29.75 5.68 -2.08
C SER A 107 30.49 6.55 -1.07
N PRO A 108 30.37 7.88 -1.12
CA PRO A 108 30.93 8.77 -0.09
C PRO A 108 30.34 8.46 1.30
N TYR A 109 29.12 7.93 1.36
CA TYR A 109 28.44 7.51 2.59
C TYR A 109 28.99 6.22 3.20
N ALA A 110 29.84 5.48 2.49
CA ALA A 110 30.51 4.32 3.06
C ALA A 110 31.68 4.68 3.99
N LEU A 111 32.24 5.90 3.82
CA LEU A 111 33.39 6.41 4.56
C LEU A 111 33.00 7.35 5.69
N THR A 112 31.88 8.07 5.54
CA THR A 112 31.35 8.98 6.57
C THR A 112 30.28 8.27 7.40
N LYS A 113 30.24 8.52 8.73
CA LYS A 113 29.11 8.10 9.59
C LYS A 113 27.86 8.97 9.39
N GLU A 114 27.82 9.75 8.31
CA GLU A 114 26.73 10.67 8.03
C GLU A 114 25.51 9.90 7.52
N SER A 115 24.32 10.34 7.93
CA SER A 115 23.07 9.76 7.44
C SER A 115 22.90 10.06 5.96
N ILE A 116 22.51 9.06 5.18
CA ILE A 116 22.17 9.22 3.76
C ILE A 116 21.00 10.23 3.66
N PRO A 117 21.12 11.28 2.84
CA PRO A 117 20.07 12.29 2.69
C PRO A 117 18.90 11.71 1.89
N ARG A 118 18.00 10.96 2.55
CA ARG A 118 16.80 10.39 1.93
C ARG A 118 15.55 11.21 2.24
N PRO A 119 14.61 11.38 1.30
CA PRO A 119 13.32 11.94 1.64
C PRO A 119 12.58 11.03 2.63
N VAL A 120 11.77 11.66 3.47
CA VAL A 120 10.80 11.02 4.35
C VAL A 120 9.46 10.82 3.64
N THR A 121 9.18 11.58 2.57
CA THR A 121 8.03 11.35 1.67
C THR A 121 8.39 10.33 0.59
N SER A 122 7.55 9.30 0.42
CA SER A 122 7.73 8.29 -0.63
C SER A 122 7.29 8.81 -1.99
N LEU A 123 8.10 8.65 -3.04
CA LEU A 123 7.70 8.96 -4.42
C LEU A 123 6.66 8.00 -5.00
N SER A 124 6.50 6.80 -4.42
CA SER A 124 5.53 5.80 -4.88
C SER A 124 4.09 6.09 -4.44
N ALA A 125 3.90 7.10 -3.57
CA ALA A 125 2.61 7.52 -3.07
C ALA A 125 2.36 8.98 -3.42
N SER A 126 1.13 9.34 -3.78
CA SER A 126 0.75 10.73 -3.96
C SER A 126 0.86 11.49 -2.64
N SER A 127 1.93 12.25 -2.44
CA SER A 127 2.07 13.18 -1.32
C SER A 127 1.56 14.56 -1.74
N LEU A 128 0.53 15.04 -1.03
CA LEU A 128 -0.01 16.39 -1.21
C LEU A 128 0.77 17.36 -0.33
N PHE A 129 1.59 18.22 -0.95
CA PHE A 129 2.35 19.25 -0.24
C PHE A 129 1.49 20.49 0.01
N THR A 130 1.02 20.66 1.24
CA THR A 130 0.13 21.78 1.64
C THR A 130 0.88 22.99 2.21
N GLY A 131 2.18 22.84 2.49
CA GLY A 131 3.02 23.91 3.04
C GLY A 131 2.80 24.15 4.53
N SER A 132 2.21 23.19 5.25
CA SER A 132 1.99 23.32 6.69
C SER A 132 3.31 23.28 7.48
N VAL A 133 3.31 23.86 8.69
CA VAL A 133 4.53 23.98 9.53
C VAL A 133 5.07 22.61 9.97
N HIS A 134 4.21 21.60 10.06
CA HIS A 134 4.57 20.24 10.50
C HIS A 134 4.82 19.28 9.33
N GLU A 135 4.79 19.78 8.10
CA GLU A 135 4.97 18.99 6.90
C GLU A 135 6.40 19.10 6.35
N PRO A 136 6.96 18.03 5.77
CA PRO A 136 8.20 18.11 5.02
C PRO A 136 8.09 19.14 3.89
N ARG A 137 9.07 20.04 3.79
CA ARG A 137 9.08 21.05 2.72
C ARG A 137 9.43 20.39 1.40
N LEU A 138 8.58 20.61 0.39
CA LEU A 138 8.76 20.09 -0.97
C LEU A 138 10.19 20.26 -1.49
N HIS A 139 10.77 21.46 -1.39
CA HIS A 139 12.13 21.70 -1.92
C HIS A 139 13.22 20.91 -1.19
N VAL A 140 13.05 20.67 0.12
CA VAL A 140 14.01 19.87 0.91
C VAL A 140 13.89 18.40 0.53
N GLU A 141 12.67 17.89 0.38
CA GLU A 141 12.42 16.51 -0.03
C GLU A 141 12.93 16.26 -1.45
N PHE A 142 12.69 17.17 -2.39
CA PHE A 142 13.27 17.10 -3.74
C PHE A 142 14.80 17.15 -3.74
N GLN A 143 15.41 17.98 -2.90
CA GLN A 143 16.87 18.04 -2.83
C GLN A 143 17.47 16.73 -2.31
N LYS A 144 16.86 16.15 -1.25
CA LYS A 144 17.26 14.84 -0.75
C LYS A 144 17.07 13.76 -1.80
N GLU A 145 15.95 13.79 -2.53
CA GLU A 145 15.70 12.87 -3.63
C GLU A 145 16.85 12.93 -4.64
N ILE A 146 17.13 14.09 -5.24
CA ILE A 146 18.22 14.28 -6.21
C ILE A 146 19.58 13.78 -5.68
N GLN A 147 19.86 13.96 -4.39
CA GLN A 147 21.11 13.53 -3.77
C GLN A 147 21.16 12.02 -3.49
N SER A 148 20.01 11.38 -3.27
CA SER A 148 19.91 9.96 -2.93
C SER A 148 19.63 9.06 -4.12
N SER A 149 19.12 9.60 -5.24
CA SER A 149 18.89 8.83 -6.46
C SER A 149 20.22 8.45 -7.12
N ASP A 150 20.34 7.19 -7.52
CA ASP A 150 21.32 6.81 -8.53
C ASP A 150 20.91 7.46 -9.86
N ARG A 151 21.91 7.90 -10.66
CA ARG A 151 21.70 8.57 -11.94
C ARG A 151 20.83 7.78 -12.91
#